data_AF-A0A0F6Z755-F1
#
_entry.id   AF-A0A0F6Z755-F1
#
_cell.length_a   1.000
_cell.length_b   1.000
_cell.length_c   1.000
_cell.angle_alpha   90.00
_cell.angle_beta   90.00
_cell.angle_gamma   90.00
#
_symmetry.space_group_name_H-M   'P 1'
#
loop_
_entity.id
_entity.type
_entity.pdbx_description
1 polymer ?
#
loop_
_entity_poly.entity_id
_entity_poly.type
_entity_poly.pdbx_seq_one_letter_code
_entity_poly.pdbx_strand_id
1 'polypeptide(L)'
;MWIGLLNEDGIPICDMPPATAINAPATRLEPGSFTMTVPLVSKSGVTHRAADELIADGISTDSTGALVPDLRYTRFISFEREGETRDSRRTFKVGFPKSDGSTRFGPETMTLDGMSELDLLGGLIAPSDPDTWDNVWILSDRDWAGPWSKERWISDIKTAAVATGFTLAGPAESTIRELISRSLAACYRIDGITSVELHPIRVSPLGTGLASPNVVLRPSDDTILNTVVNHAAAAGVRISAHMWMPGDTWQHGIPNLSLPTVVVFVEQMVGVN
;
A
#
# COMPACT_ATOMS: atom_id res chain seq x y z
N MET A 1 11.35 21.47 -3.33
CA MET A 1 10.86 20.10 -3.03
C MET A 1 10.47 20.09 -1.57
N TRP A 2 9.21 19.78 -1.29
CA TRP A 2 8.64 19.61 0.04
C TRP A 2 8.63 18.12 0.41
N ILE A 3 8.90 17.83 1.67
CA ILE A 3 8.80 16.48 2.25
C ILE A 3 7.96 16.62 3.51
N GLY A 4 6.84 15.91 3.58
CA GLY A 4 5.92 15.96 4.72
C GLY A 4 5.69 14.59 5.33
N LEU A 5 5.57 14.57 6.67
CA LEU A 5 5.03 13.43 7.40
C LEU A 5 3.51 13.59 7.51
N LEU A 6 2.77 12.56 7.12
CA LEU A 6 1.32 12.53 7.12
C LEU A 6 0.79 11.48 8.10
N ASN A 7 -0.39 11.73 8.66
CA ASN A 7 -1.14 10.75 9.43
C ASN A 7 -1.86 9.74 8.53
N GLU A 8 -2.62 8.83 9.13
CA GLU A 8 -3.44 7.82 8.45
C GLU A 8 -4.51 8.45 7.52
N ASP A 9 -4.94 9.66 7.83
CA ASP A 9 -5.90 10.46 7.04
C ASP A 9 -5.21 11.40 6.03
N GLY A 10 -3.92 11.18 5.72
CA GLY A 10 -3.20 11.95 4.70
C GLY A 10 -3.03 13.44 5.05
N ILE A 11 -3.31 13.83 6.29
CA ILE A 11 -3.16 15.19 6.80
C ILE A 11 -1.69 15.40 7.20
N PRO A 12 -1.04 16.47 6.73
CA PRO A 12 0.33 16.79 7.17
C PRO A 12 0.40 17.05 8.67
N ILE A 13 1.26 16.29 9.36
CA ILE A 13 1.57 16.44 10.78
C ILE A 13 2.70 17.46 10.96
N CYS A 14 3.78 17.29 10.20
CA CYS A 14 4.93 18.19 10.19
C CYS A 14 5.71 18.09 8.89
N ASP A 15 6.46 19.15 8.59
CA ASP A 15 7.46 19.15 7.53
C ASP A 15 8.67 18.33 7.99
N MET A 16 9.22 17.50 7.10
CA MET A 16 10.42 16.74 7.40
C MET A 16 11.66 17.63 7.21
N PRO A 17 12.70 17.46 8.05
CA PRO A 17 13.95 18.16 7.84
C PRO A 17 14.63 17.68 6.55
N PRO A 18 15.55 18.49 5.99
CA PRO A 18 16.25 18.11 4.76
C PRO A 18 16.95 16.76 4.93
N ALA A 19 16.60 15.81 4.07
CA ALA A 19 17.18 14.48 4.10
C ALA A 19 18.67 14.53 3.73
N THR A 20 19.49 13.79 4.48
CA THR A 20 20.91 13.61 4.20
C THR A 20 21.14 12.54 3.13
N ALA A 21 20.21 11.59 3.01
CA ALA A 21 20.18 10.58 1.96
C ALA A 21 18.74 10.23 1.61
N ILE A 22 18.45 10.06 0.31
CA ILE A 22 17.16 9.57 -0.20
C ILE A 22 17.46 8.52 -1.26
N ASN A 23 16.87 7.34 -1.10
CA ASN A 23 16.77 6.33 -2.14
C ASN A 23 15.30 5.97 -2.35
N ALA A 24 14.77 6.28 -3.52
CA ALA A 24 13.37 6.07 -3.87
C ALA A 24 13.26 5.62 -5.34
N PRO A 25 13.76 4.43 -5.69
CA PRO A 25 13.70 3.91 -7.04
C PRO A 25 12.26 3.90 -7.56
N ALA A 26 12.14 4.03 -8.88
CA ALA A 26 10.88 3.90 -9.59
C ALA A 26 11.16 3.00 -10.80
N THR A 27 10.93 1.71 -10.63
CA THR A 27 11.02 0.74 -11.72
C THR A 27 9.60 0.40 -12.19
N ARG A 28 9.41 0.30 -13.50
CA ARG A 28 8.09 0.00 -14.07
C ARG A 28 7.65 -1.40 -13.63
N LEU A 29 6.41 -1.50 -13.13
CA LEU A 29 5.78 -2.76 -12.70
C LEU A 29 6.48 -3.48 -11.55
N GLU A 30 7.43 -2.83 -10.89
CA GLU A 30 8.07 -3.37 -9.69
C GLU A 30 7.71 -2.48 -8.50
N PRO A 31 7.27 -3.07 -7.39
CA PRO A 31 7.13 -2.34 -6.15
C PRO A 31 8.47 -1.73 -5.72
N GLY A 32 8.45 -0.47 -5.32
CA GLY A 32 9.64 0.29 -4.96
C GLY A 32 9.79 0.42 -3.45
N SER A 33 10.94 0.02 -2.91
CA SER A 33 11.29 0.38 -1.52
C SER A 33 11.72 1.84 -1.43
N PHE A 34 11.49 2.43 -0.27
CA PHE A 34 11.92 3.78 0.06
C PHE A 34 12.86 3.73 1.26
N THR A 35 13.99 4.41 1.17
CA THR A 35 14.85 4.67 2.32
C THR A 35 15.21 6.16 2.36
N MET A 36 15.00 6.81 3.50
CA MET A 36 15.39 8.20 3.71
C MET A 36 16.02 8.39 5.07
N THR A 37 17.17 9.06 5.11
CA THR A 37 17.83 9.44 6.36
C THR A 37 17.67 10.94 6.59
N VAL A 38 17.25 11.31 7.79
CA VAL A 38 17.02 12.70 8.21
C VAL A 38 17.69 12.99 9.55
N PRO A 39 18.15 14.23 9.80
CA PRO A 39 18.59 14.64 11.12
C PRO A 39 17.37 14.85 12.02
N LEU A 40 17.43 14.34 13.25
CA LEU A 40 16.39 14.53 14.26
C LEU A 40 16.69 15.67 15.22
N VAL A 41 17.95 16.10 15.34
CA VAL A 41 18.34 17.18 16.26
C VAL A 41 18.85 18.38 15.47
N SER A 42 18.26 19.55 15.74
CA SER A 42 18.72 20.81 15.18
C SER A 42 20.06 21.24 15.77
N LYS A 43 20.76 22.20 15.12
CA LYS A 43 22.01 22.77 15.65
C LYS A 43 21.88 23.38 17.06
N SER A 44 20.66 23.77 17.46
CA SER A 44 20.34 24.30 18.78
C SER A 44 19.95 23.22 19.80
N GLY A 45 20.04 21.93 19.46
CA GLY A 45 19.76 20.83 20.37
C GLY A 45 18.27 20.51 20.55
N VAL A 46 17.39 21.05 19.70
CA VAL A 46 15.95 20.76 19.74
C VAL A 46 15.65 19.55 18.86
N THR A 47 15.00 18.55 19.44
CA THR A 47 14.53 17.33 18.75
C THR A 47 13.33 17.63 17.85
N HIS A 48 13.32 17.05 16.67
CA HIS A 48 12.29 17.20 15.67
C HIS A 48 11.03 16.40 16.04
N ARG A 49 9.85 16.97 15.81
CA ARG A 49 8.55 16.36 16.13
C ARG A 49 8.34 14.97 15.52
N ALA A 50 8.96 14.70 14.37
CA ALA A 50 8.91 13.39 13.72
C ALA A 50 9.47 12.26 14.61
N ALA A 51 10.34 12.56 15.57
CA ALA A 51 10.82 11.57 16.54
C ALA A 51 9.67 11.09 17.44
N ASP A 52 8.88 12.02 17.99
CA ASP A 52 7.76 11.71 18.88
C ASP A 52 6.63 10.96 18.14
N GLU A 53 6.47 11.20 16.83
CA GLU A 53 5.40 10.60 16.02
C GLU A 53 5.75 9.21 15.47
N LEU A 54 7.04 8.88 15.33
CA LEU A 54 7.50 7.65 14.68
C LEU A 54 8.23 6.69 15.63
N ILE A 55 8.71 7.18 16.77
CA ILE A 55 9.40 6.40 17.80
C ILE A 55 8.52 6.46 19.05
N ALA A 56 8.16 5.31 19.61
CA ALA A 56 7.14 5.25 20.67
C ALA A 56 7.52 6.04 21.93
N ASP A 57 6.50 6.43 22.71
CA ASP A 57 6.61 7.19 23.95
C ASP A 57 7.69 6.64 24.89
N GLY A 58 8.81 7.34 24.94
CA GLY A 58 9.97 6.97 25.72
C GLY A 58 10.92 6.09 24.91
N ILE A 59 12.20 6.40 25.04
CA ILE A 59 13.37 5.67 24.55
C ILE A 59 13.37 4.25 25.15
N SER A 60 12.37 3.45 24.79
CA SER A 60 12.24 2.07 25.21
C SER A 60 13.13 1.30 24.26
N THR A 61 14.21 0.81 24.84
CA THR A 61 15.10 -0.10 24.16
C THR A 61 14.53 -1.50 24.31
N ASP A 62 14.50 -2.27 23.24
CA ASP A 62 14.29 -3.70 23.33
C ASP A 62 15.44 -4.35 24.13
N SER A 63 15.39 -5.67 24.33
CA SER A 63 16.44 -6.41 25.03
C SER A 63 17.84 -6.31 24.37
N THR A 64 17.94 -5.70 23.19
CA THR A 64 19.18 -5.49 22.43
C THR A 64 19.65 -4.03 22.43
N GLY A 65 18.91 -3.09 23.03
CA GLY A 65 19.26 -1.67 23.03
C GLY A 65 18.63 -0.86 21.89
N ALA A 66 17.76 -1.46 21.07
CA ALA A 66 17.17 -0.80 19.91
C ALA A 66 15.83 -0.13 20.25
N LEU A 67 15.61 1.07 19.73
CA LEU A 67 14.36 1.81 19.94
C LEU A 67 13.16 1.07 19.32
N VAL A 68 12.04 1.02 20.05
CA VAL A 68 10.80 0.41 19.57
C VAL A 68 10.03 1.40 18.68
N PRO A 69 9.78 1.06 17.39
CA PRO A 69 9.01 1.92 16.49
C PRO A 69 7.56 2.04 16.97
N ASP A 70 6.96 3.23 16.85
CA ASP A 70 5.54 3.41 17.12
C ASP A 70 4.72 2.98 15.89
N LEU A 71 4.27 1.74 15.90
CA LEU A 71 3.42 1.18 14.85
C LEU A 71 1.93 1.25 15.20
N ARG A 72 1.53 2.01 16.24
CA ARG A 72 0.12 2.17 16.63
C ARG A 72 -0.71 2.81 15.52
N TYR A 73 -0.11 3.70 14.75
CA TYR A 73 -0.78 4.41 13.68
C TYR A 73 -0.02 4.31 12.36
N THR A 74 -0.76 4.21 11.26
CA THR A 74 -0.15 4.25 9.93
C THR A 74 0.32 5.68 9.64
N ARG A 75 1.52 5.80 9.09
CA ARG A 75 2.15 7.08 8.72
C ARG A 75 2.63 7.02 7.29
N PHE A 76 2.64 8.17 6.63
CA PHE A 76 3.12 8.29 5.25
C PHE A 76 4.15 9.41 5.11
N ILE A 77 5.12 9.23 4.22
CA ILE A 77 6.02 10.30 3.77
C ILE A 77 5.61 10.70 2.37
N SER A 78 5.34 11.99 2.18
CA SER A 78 4.98 12.56 0.89
C SER A 78 6.11 13.45 0.34
N PHE A 79 6.38 13.31 -0.94
CA PHE A 79 7.29 14.16 -1.72
C PHE A 79 6.49 14.99 -2.72
N GLU A 80 6.66 16.31 -2.66
CA GLU A 80 6.09 17.25 -3.63
C GLU A 80 7.20 18.10 -4.23
N ARG A 81 7.27 18.17 -5.55
CA ARG A 81 8.23 19.02 -6.26
C ARG A 81 7.55 20.28 -6.74
N GLU A 82 8.27 21.39 -6.62
CA GLU A 82 7.78 22.69 -7.07
C GLU A 82 7.59 22.67 -8.59
N GLY A 83 6.42 23.13 -9.05
CA GLY A 83 6.06 23.15 -10.48
C GLY A 83 5.49 21.85 -11.03
N GLU A 84 5.45 20.77 -10.24
CA GLU A 84 4.68 19.58 -10.61
C GLU A 84 3.24 19.71 -10.07
N THR A 85 2.27 19.07 -10.74
CA THR A 85 0.88 19.07 -10.24
C THR A 85 0.81 18.26 -8.94
N ARG A 86 -0.19 18.52 -8.09
CA ARG A 86 -0.42 17.67 -6.89
C ARG A 86 -0.55 16.18 -7.25
N ASP A 87 -0.96 15.89 -8.48
CA ASP A 87 -1.10 14.54 -9.04
C ASP A 87 0.26 13.82 -9.24
N SER A 88 1.40 14.51 -9.18
CA SER A 88 2.74 13.90 -9.25
C SER A 88 3.33 13.53 -7.89
N ARG A 89 2.60 13.81 -6.80
CA ARG A 89 3.03 13.52 -5.43
C ARG A 89 3.36 12.03 -5.31
N ARG A 90 4.51 11.74 -4.72
CA ARG A 90 4.90 10.36 -4.36
C ARG A 90 4.73 10.18 -2.88
N THR A 91 4.02 9.13 -2.48
CA THR A 91 3.75 8.84 -1.08
C THR A 91 4.21 7.45 -0.70
N PHE A 92 4.96 7.32 0.38
CA PHE A 92 5.43 6.03 0.87
C PHE A 92 4.83 5.76 2.24
N LYS A 93 4.29 4.55 2.44
CA LYS A 93 3.92 4.10 3.78
C LYS A 93 5.20 3.90 4.58
N VAL A 94 5.27 4.52 5.74
CA VAL A 94 6.39 4.30 6.68
C VAL A 94 6.27 2.87 7.22
N GLY A 95 7.34 2.11 7.06
CA GLY A 95 7.48 0.78 7.63
C GLY A 95 8.14 0.87 9.01
N PHE A 96 9.44 0.60 9.07
CA PHE A 96 10.19 0.54 10.33
C PHE A 96 11.16 1.72 10.42
N PRO A 97 10.83 2.79 11.17
CA PRO A 97 11.80 3.83 11.47
C PRO A 97 12.93 3.26 12.33
N LYS A 98 14.16 3.57 11.96
CA LYS A 98 15.38 3.27 12.70
C LYS A 98 16.02 4.58 13.10
N SER A 99 16.58 4.66 14.29
CA SER A 99 17.26 5.86 14.74
C SER A 99 18.62 5.54 15.30
N ASP A 100 19.57 6.44 15.07
CA ASP A 100 20.94 6.32 15.54
C ASP A 100 21.38 7.61 16.24
N GLY A 101 22.25 7.49 17.24
CA GLY A 101 22.72 8.59 18.06
C GLY A 101 23.63 8.11 19.18
N SER A 102 24.72 8.85 19.40
CA SER A 102 25.74 8.49 20.40
C SER A 102 25.58 9.26 21.73
N THR A 103 24.64 10.22 21.78
CA THR A 103 24.55 11.18 22.86
C THR A 103 23.50 10.80 23.92
N ARG A 104 23.75 11.24 25.16
CA ARG A 104 22.86 11.11 26.33
C ARG A 104 21.49 11.79 26.16
N PHE A 105 21.26 12.51 25.05
CA PHE A 105 20.17 13.45 24.87
C PHE A 105 19.08 12.98 23.87
N GLY A 106 19.26 11.84 23.21
CA GLY A 106 18.28 11.26 22.29
C GLY A 106 18.87 10.88 20.93
N PRO A 107 18.06 10.33 20.01
CA PRO A 107 18.50 9.96 18.67
C PRO A 107 18.86 11.21 17.83
N GLU A 108 20.01 11.17 17.15
CA GLU A 108 20.53 12.28 16.35
C GLU A 108 20.05 12.21 14.90
N THR A 109 19.90 11.00 14.39
CA THR A 109 19.46 10.72 13.01
C THR A 109 18.39 9.65 13.00
N MET A 110 17.57 9.67 11.96
CA MET A 110 16.54 8.66 11.72
C MET A 110 16.59 8.24 10.27
N THR A 111 16.59 6.93 10.05
CA THR A 111 16.42 6.29 8.75
C THR A 111 15.02 5.69 8.69
N LEU A 112 14.25 6.11 7.71
CA LEU A 112 12.91 5.63 7.44
C LEU A 112 12.99 4.64 6.29
N ASP A 113 12.59 3.40 6.55
CA ASP A 113 12.29 2.44 5.50
C ASP A 113 10.78 2.46 5.23
N GLY A 114 10.40 2.46 3.96
CA GLY A 114 9.00 2.55 3.54
C GLY A 114 8.69 1.75 2.30
N MET A 115 7.39 1.61 2.06
CA MET A 115 6.81 0.85 0.95
C MET A 115 6.11 1.80 0.00
N SER A 116 6.22 1.55 -1.31
CA SER A 116 5.49 2.32 -2.33
C SER A 116 3.99 2.07 -2.26
N GLU A 117 3.20 2.92 -2.91
CA GLU A 117 1.76 2.71 -3.03
C GLU A 117 1.43 1.41 -3.77
N LEU A 118 2.29 1.00 -4.70
CA LEU A 118 2.14 -0.26 -5.43
C LEU A 118 2.42 -1.47 -4.52
N ASP A 119 3.39 -1.38 -3.61
CA ASP A 119 3.63 -2.42 -2.59
C ASP A 119 2.40 -2.69 -1.72
N LEU A 120 1.60 -1.65 -1.42
CA LEU A 120 0.37 -1.82 -0.65
C LEU A 120 -0.63 -2.73 -1.36
N LEU A 121 -0.71 -2.64 -2.69
CA LEU A 121 -1.47 -3.58 -3.50
C LEU A 121 -0.86 -4.98 -3.49
N GLY A 122 0.48 -5.06 -3.52
CA GLY A 122 1.22 -6.32 -3.42
C GLY A 122 1.05 -7.06 -2.09
N GLY A 123 0.65 -6.36 -1.02
CA GLY A 123 0.33 -6.98 0.26
C GLY A 123 -1.04 -7.68 0.32
N LEU A 124 -1.89 -7.49 -0.69
CA LEU A 124 -3.25 -8.06 -0.73
C LEU A 124 -3.29 -9.31 -1.61
N ILE A 125 -4.20 -10.22 -1.28
CA ILE A 125 -4.38 -11.51 -1.94
C ILE A 125 -5.27 -11.35 -3.17
N ALA A 126 -5.02 -12.14 -4.22
CA ALA A 126 -5.94 -12.37 -5.33
C ALA A 126 -6.71 -13.68 -5.11
N PRO A 127 -7.90 -13.63 -4.49
CA PRO A 127 -8.65 -14.84 -4.18
C PRO A 127 -9.07 -15.52 -5.46
N SER A 128 -8.95 -16.84 -5.46
CA SER A 128 -9.43 -17.70 -6.54
C SER A 128 -10.95 -17.71 -6.62
N ASP A 129 -11.66 -17.67 -5.49
CA ASP A 129 -13.12 -17.57 -5.42
C ASP A 129 -13.56 -16.38 -4.55
N PRO A 130 -13.40 -15.14 -5.04
CA PRO A 130 -13.63 -13.92 -4.25
C PRO A 130 -15.07 -13.76 -3.77
N ASP A 131 -16.03 -14.42 -4.41
CA ASP A 131 -17.45 -14.30 -4.09
C ASP A 131 -17.85 -15.12 -2.85
N THR A 132 -16.94 -15.98 -2.35
CA THR A 132 -17.16 -16.82 -1.17
C THR A 132 -16.57 -16.25 0.11
N TRP A 133 -15.80 -15.17 0.00
CA TRP A 133 -15.18 -14.50 1.14
C TRP A 133 -16.20 -13.53 1.75
N ASP A 134 -16.73 -13.90 2.92
CA ASP A 134 -17.75 -13.14 3.64
C ASP A 134 -17.28 -12.79 5.06
N ASN A 135 -17.88 -11.76 5.67
CA ASN A 135 -17.60 -11.34 7.05
C ASN A 135 -18.26 -12.28 8.09
N VAL A 136 -18.07 -13.58 7.98
CA VAL A 136 -18.58 -14.55 8.96
C VAL A 136 -17.42 -15.04 9.79
N TRP A 137 -17.34 -14.53 11.02
CA TRP A 137 -16.30 -14.87 11.98
C TRP A 137 -16.87 -15.71 13.11
N ILE A 138 -16.22 -16.83 13.40
CA ILE A 138 -16.56 -17.70 14.52
C ILE A 138 -15.37 -17.79 15.48
N LEU A 139 -15.66 -17.90 16.77
CA LEU A 139 -14.65 -18.21 17.77
C LEU A 139 -14.42 -19.72 17.76
N SER A 140 -13.19 -20.15 17.49
CA SER A 140 -12.81 -21.56 17.44
C SER A 140 -11.54 -21.82 18.23
N ASP A 141 -11.48 -22.97 18.88
CA ASP A 141 -10.29 -23.50 19.56
C ASP A 141 -9.49 -24.46 18.68
N ARG A 142 -9.86 -24.64 17.40
CA ARG A 142 -9.27 -25.64 16.50
C ARG A 142 -9.38 -25.28 15.02
N ASP A 143 -8.57 -25.97 14.22
CA ASP A 143 -8.69 -26.08 12.76
C ASP A 143 -8.61 -27.55 12.29
N TRP A 144 -8.39 -27.75 10.99
CA TRP A 144 -8.19 -29.07 10.38
C TRP A 144 -6.89 -29.77 10.86
N ALA A 145 -5.90 -29.01 11.35
CA ALA A 145 -4.63 -29.51 11.83
C ALA A 145 -4.66 -29.89 13.32
N GLY A 146 -5.57 -29.30 14.10
CA GLY A 146 -5.84 -29.69 15.48
C GLY A 146 -6.26 -28.54 16.39
N PRO A 147 -6.33 -28.78 17.72
CA PRO A 147 -6.67 -27.75 18.68
C PRO A 147 -5.51 -26.79 18.95
N TRP A 148 -5.84 -25.53 19.22
CA TRP A 148 -4.93 -24.49 19.66
C TRP A 148 -5.00 -24.27 21.16
N SER A 149 -3.95 -23.68 21.73
CA SER A 149 -3.89 -23.36 23.17
C SER A 149 -4.81 -22.20 23.58
N LYS A 150 -5.32 -21.42 22.62
CA LYS A 150 -6.18 -20.26 22.82
C LYS A 150 -7.17 -20.17 21.66
N GLU A 151 -8.41 -19.81 21.99
CA GLU A 151 -9.43 -19.52 20.98
C GLU A 151 -9.02 -18.37 20.09
N ARG A 152 -9.46 -18.44 18.82
CA ARG A 152 -9.18 -17.45 17.79
C ARG A 152 -10.44 -17.19 16.99
N TRP A 153 -10.61 -15.94 16.55
CA TRP A 153 -11.60 -15.63 15.52
C TRP A 153 -11.10 -16.17 14.19
N ILE A 154 -11.91 -17.00 13.55
CA ILE A 154 -11.62 -17.58 12.24
C ILE A 154 -12.79 -17.36 11.30
N SER A 155 -12.49 -17.26 10.01
CA SER A 155 -13.46 -17.23 8.93
C SER A 155 -13.12 -18.32 7.93
N ASP A 156 -14.13 -18.96 7.38
CA ASP A 156 -13.95 -19.97 6.34
C ASP A 156 -13.79 -19.27 4.99
N ILE A 157 -12.69 -19.56 4.29
CA ILE A 157 -12.41 -19.01 2.97
C ILE A 157 -12.18 -20.18 2.01
N LYS A 158 -12.79 -20.11 0.83
CA LYS A 158 -12.52 -21.09 -0.21
C LYS A 158 -11.33 -20.66 -1.02
N THR A 159 -10.36 -21.57 -1.10
CA THR A 159 -9.21 -21.52 -1.99
C THR A 159 -9.39 -22.60 -3.05
N ALA A 160 -8.95 -22.34 -4.28
CA ALA A 160 -9.20 -23.24 -5.39
C ALA A 160 -8.26 -24.46 -5.34
N ALA A 161 -8.67 -25.51 -4.63
CA ALA A 161 -8.01 -26.81 -4.67
C ALA A 161 -8.31 -27.63 -5.94
N VAL A 162 -9.31 -27.22 -6.75
CA VAL A 162 -9.78 -27.96 -7.93
C VAL A 162 -9.72 -27.08 -9.18
N ALA A 163 -9.18 -27.62 -10.26
CA ALA A 163 -8.70 -26.90 -11.45
C ALA A 163 -9.74 -26.25 -12.37
N THR A 164 -10.98 -26.00 -11.91
CA THR A 164 -12.07 -25.65 -12.84
C THR A 164 -13.02 -24.63 -12.23
N GLY A 165 -13.03 -23.41 -12.79
CA GLY A 165 -14.12 -22.44 -12.57
C GLY A 165 -13.73 -20.96 -12.68
N PHE A 166 -12.54 -20.58 -12.18
CA PHE A 166 -12.27 -19.17 -11.87
C PHE A 166 -11.27 -18.50 -12.81
N THR A 167 -11.44 -18.68 -14.12
CA THR A 167 -10.58 -18.07 -15.13
C THR A 167 -11.23 -16.80 -15.67
N LEU A 168 -10.48 -15.70 -15.67
CA LEU A 168 -10.88 -14.47 -16.33
C LEU A 168 -10.17 -14.39 -17.69
N ALA A 169 -10.93 -14.14 -18.76
CA ALA A 169 -10.38 -14.05 -20.11
C ALA A 169 -10.97 -12.85 -20.84
N GLY A 170 -10.11 -12.13 -21.56
CA GLY A 170 -10.51 -10.94 -22.31
C GLY A 170 -9.35 -9.99 -22.55
N PRO A 171 -9.63 -8.75 -22.99
CA PRO A 171 -8.59 -7.74 -23.23
C PRO A 171 -7.81 -7.44 -21.94
N ALA A 172 -6.48 -7.48 -22.03
CA ALA A 172 -5.58 -7.38 -20.89
C ALA A 172 -5.91 -6.24 -19.93
N GLU A 173 -6.14 -5.03 -20.44
CA GLU A 173 -6.38 -3.86 -19.61
C GLU A 173 -7.65 -4.04 -18.76
N SER A 174 -8.77 -4.43 -19.37
CA SER A 174 -10.04 -4.65 -18.66
C SER A 174 -9.98 -5.86 -17.74
N THR A 175 -9.35 -6.96 -18.17
CA THR A 175 -9.34 -8.22 -17.43
C THR A 175 -8.43 -8.13 -16.19
N ILE A 176 -7.29 -7.45 -16.28
CA ILE A 176 -6.43 -7.15 -15.12
C ILE A 176 -7.16 -6.21 -14.15
N ARG A 177 -7.80 -5.15 -14.65
CA ARG A 177 -8.57 -4.22 -13.83
C ARG A 177 -9.69 -4.93 -13.07
N GLU A 178 -10.40 -5.84 -13.73
CA GLU A 178 -11.47 -6.64 -13.13
C GLU A 178 -10.93 -7.54 -12.02
N LEU A 179 -9.84 -8.28 -12.27
CA LEU A 179 -9.23 -9.15 -11.27
C LEU A 179 -8.83 -8.37 -10.01
N ILE A 180 -8.13 -7.24 -10.18
CA ILE A 180 -7.71 -6.39 -9.05
C ILE A 180 -8.95 -5.89 -8.30
N SER A 181 -9.95 -5.37 -9.00
CA SER A 181 -11.16 -4.83 -8.37
C SER A 181 -11.94 -5.88 -7.58
N ARG A 182 -12.12 -7.10 -8.15
CA ARG A 182 -12.80 -8.21 -7.47
C ARG A 182 -12.02 -8.70 -6.25
N SER A 183 -10.69 -8.74 -6.35
CA SER A 183 -9.82 -9.15 -5.25
C SER A 183 -9.89 -8.17 -4.09
N LEU A 184 -9.79 -6.87 -4.36
CA LEU A 184 -9.95 -5.83 -3.35
C LEU A 184 -11.33 -5.89 -2.68
N ALA A 185 -12.39 -6.04 -3.47
CA ALA A 185 -13.75 -6.15 -2.94
C ALA A 185 -13.92 -7.35 -2.00
N ALA A 186 -13.29 -8.49 -2.29
CA ALA A 186 -13.30 -9.66 -1.41
C ALA A 186 -12.52 -9.41 -0.11
N CYS A 187 -11.33 -8.79 -0.19
CA CYS A 187 -10.55 -8.41 1.00
C CYS A 187 -11.31 -7.42 1.91
N TYR A 188 -12.05 -6.48 1.33
CA TYR A 188 -12.88 -5.55 2.11
C TYR A 188 -14.11 -6.23 2.69
N ARG A 189 -14.73 -7.14 1.93
CA ARG A 189 -15.90 -7.89 2.40
C ARG A 189 -15.58 -8.74 3.62
N ILE A 190 -14.48 -9.50 3.62
CA ILE A 190 -14.10 -10.33 4.77
C ILE A 190 -13.75 -9.50 6.01
N ASP A 191 -13.24 -8.28 5.83
CA ASP A 191 -12.95 -7.33 6.91
C ASP A 191 -14.19 -6.53 7.37
N GLY A 192 -15.33 -6.69 6.69
CA GLY A 192 -16.58 -6.02 7.02
C GLY A 192 -16.66 -4.57 6.52
N ILE A 193 -15.71 -4.14 5.69
CA ILE A 193 -15.74 -2.84 5.02
C ILE A 193 -16.71 -2.93 3.84
N THR A 194 -17.93 -2.45 4.04
CA THR A 194 -19.02 -2.55 3.06
C THR A 194 -19.23 -1.28 2.25
N SER A 195 -18.88 -0.12 2.81
CA SER A 195 -19.00 1.17 2.12
C SER A 195 -17.81 1.40 1.19
N VAL A 196 -18.07 1.59 -0.09
CA VAL A 196 -17.05 1.87 -1.13
C VAL A 196 -16.22 3.11 -0.83
N GLU A 197 -16.79 4.09 -0.12
CA GLU A 197 -16.10 5.31 0.30
C GLU A 197 -15.02 5.08 1.38
N LEU A 198 -15.08 3.95 2.10
CA LEU A 198 -14.10 3.54 3.10
C LEU A 198 -13.00 2.65 2.52
N HIS A 199 -13.05 2.30 1.22
CA HIS A 199 -12.04 1.44 0.60
C HIS A 199 -10.71 2.20 0.48
N PRO A 200 -9.64 1.79 1.21
CA PRO A 200 -8.36 2.51 1.22
C PRO A 200 -7.60 2.42 -0.11
N ILE A 201 -7.81 1.34 -0.87
CA ILE A 201 -7.28 1.14 -2.22
C ILE A 201 -8.45 0.97 -3.19
N ARG A 202 -8.46 1.76 -4.26
CA ARG A 202 -9.49 1.70 -5.31
C ARG A 202 -8.84 1.63 -6.68
N VAL A 203 -9.49 0.94 -7.61
CA VAL A 203 -9.02 0.85 -9.00
C VAL A 203 -9.71 1.93 -9.83
N SER A 204 -8.95 2.65 -10.64
CA SER A 204 -9.52 3.61 -11.60
C SER A 204 -10.38 2.85 -12.63
N PRO A 205 -11.63 3.29 -12.86
CA PRO A 205 -12.48 2.69 -13.88
C PRO A 205 -12.10 3.14 -15.29
N LEU A 206 -11.24 4.15 -15.41
CA LEU A 206 -10.85 4.71 -16.70
C LEU A 206 -9.95 3.72 -17.45
N GLY A 207 -10.31 3.46 -18.70
CA GLY A 207 -9.44 2.80 -19.64
C GLY A 207 -8.73 3.79 -20.55
N THR A 208 -7.62 3.36 -21.12
CA THR A 208 -6.84 4.21 -22.05
C THR A 208 -7.54 4.39 -23.40
N GLY A 209 -8.51 3.52 -23.70
CA GLY A 209 -9.16 3.44 -25.02
C GLY A 209 -8.32 2.72 -26.07
N LEU A 210 -7.10 2.29 -25.73
CA LEU A 210 -6.24 1.50 -26.62
C LEU A 210 -6.65 0.03 -26.58
N ALA A 211 -6.58 -0.63 -27.75
CA ALA A 211 -6.79 -2.07 -27.82
C ALA A 211 -5.64 -2.81 -27.14
N SER A 212 -5.98 -3.75 -26.27
CA SER A 212 -5.03 -4.60 -25.53
C SER A 212 -5.16 -6.06 -25.99
N PRO A 213 -4.07 -6.86 -26.01
CA PRO A 213 -4.15 -8.27 -26.38
C PRO A 213 -5.00 -9.05 -25.39
N ASN A 214 -5.55 -10.19 -25.81
CA ASN A 214 -6.30 -11.04 -24.90
C ASN A 214 -5.36 -11.78 -23.94
N VAL A 215 -5.73 -11.80 -22.67
CA VAL A 215 -5.05 -12.55 -21.61
C VAL A 215 -6.03 -13.52 -20.96
N VAL A 216 -5.46 -14.54 -20.35
CA VAL A 216 -6.18 -15.51 -19.52
C VAL A 216 -5.53 -15.47 -18.15
N LEU A 217 -6.25 -14.97 -17.16
CA LEU A 217 -5.80 -14.86 -15.78
C LEU A 217 -6.47 -15.93 -14.93
N ARG A 218 -5.66 -16.62 -14.13
CA ARG A 218 -6.13 -17.58 -13.14
C ARG A 218 -5.64 -17.10 -11.77
N PRO A 219 -6.53 -16.57 -10.90
CA PRO A 219 -6.13 -16.25 -9.55
C PRO A 219 -5.71 -17.54 -8.82
N SER A 220 -4.68 -17.42 -8.00
CA SER A 220 -3.96 -18.56 -7.40
C SER A 220 -3.86 -18.46 -5.88
N ASP A 221 -4.65 -17.57 -5.26
CA ASP A 221 -4.59 -17.25 -3.84
C ASP A 221 -3.21 -16.69 -3.39
N ASP A 222 -2.35 -16.32 -4.35
CA ASP A 222 -1.13 -15.52 -4.14
C ASP A 222 -1.50 -14.02 -4.10
N THR A 223 -0.50 -13.16 -3.93
CA THR A 223 -0.69 -11.71 -3.97
C THR A 223 -1.25 -11.24 -5.32
N ILE A 224 -1.99 -10.13 -5.28
CA ILE A 224 -2.56 -9.51 -6.47
C ILE A 224 -1.49 -9.25 -7.51
N LEU A 225 -0.37 -8.64 -7.10
CA LEU A 225 0.71 -8.29 -8.02
C LEU A 225 1.39 -9.53 -8.62
N ASN A 226 1.71 -10.55 -7.83
CA ASN A 226 2.30 -11.79 -8.37
C ASN A 226 1.39 -12.44 -9.42
N THR A 227 0.08 -12.35 -9.21
CA THR A 227 -0.92 -12.90 -10.12
C THR A 227 -0.99 -12.15 -11.46
N VAL A 228 -0.79 -10.83 -11.48
CA VAL A 228 -1.03 -10.02 -12.70
C VAL A 228 0.22 -9.47 -13.38
N VAL A 229 1.34 -9.30 -12.66
CA VAL A 229 2.49 -8.52 -13.14
C VAL A 229 3.10 -9.06 -14.43
N ASN A 230 3.28 -10.39 -14.51
CA ASN A 230 3.86 -11.04 -15.69
C ASN A 230 2.93 -10.95 -16.90
N HIS A 231 1.61 -11.08 -16.67
CA HIS A 231 0.61 -10.93 -17.72
C HIS A 231 0.53 -9.47 -18.20
N ALA A 232 0.59 -8.51 -17.27
CA ALA A 232 0.59 -7.09 -17.58
C ALA A 232 1.81 -6.72 -18.43
N ALA A 233 3.01 -7.16 -18.01
CA ALA A 233 4.25 -6.91 -18.73
C ALA A 233 4.21 -7.51 -20.16
N ALA A 234 3.78 -8.77 -20.29
CA ALA A 234 3.66 -9.43 -21.58
C ALA A 234 2.63 -8.76 -22.52
N ALA A 235 1.55 -8.20 -21.95
CA ALA A 235 0.51 -7.51 -22.70
C ALA A 235 0.81 -6.03 -22.98
N GLY A 236 1.91 -5.48 -22.46
CA GLY A 236 2.22 -4.05 -22.58
C GLY A 236 1.37 -3.14 -21.68
N VAL A 237 0.71 -3.69 -20.67
CA VAL A 237 -0.07 -2.95 -19.67
C VAL A 237 0.86 -2.43 -18.57
N ARG A 238 0.62 -1.20 -18.12
CA ARG A 238 1.24 -0.61 -16.93
C ARG A 238 0.24 -0.67 -15.78
N ILE A 239 0.73 -1.10 -14.63
CA ILE A 239 0.05 -1.00 -13.34
C ILE A 239 0.83 0.02 -12.52
N SER A 240 0.15 1.06 -12.06
CA SER A 240 0.71 2.06 -11.14
C SER A 240 -0.28 2.35 -10.02
N ALA A 241 0.21 2.91 -8.92
CA ALA A 241 -0.62 3.31 -7.79
C ALA A 241 -0.15 4.67 -7.28
N HIS A 242 -1.10 5.53 -6.94
CA HIS A 242 -0.84 6.87 -6.43
C HIS A 242 -1.78 7.18 -5.28
N MET A 243 -1.27 7.79 -4.20
CA MET A 243 -2.13 8.25 -3.11
C MET A 243 -2.82 9.56 -3.52
N TRP A 244 -4.15 9.53 -3.56
CA TRP A 244 -5.00 10.70 -3.69
C TRP A 244 -5.35 11.25 -2.31
N MET A 245 -5.34 12.58 -2.13
CA MET A 245 -5.74 13.23 -0.88
C MET A 245 -6.98 14.13 -1.05
N PRO A 246 -7.79 14.31 0.01
CA PRO A 246 -8.93 15.22 -0.01
C PRO A 246 -8.58 16.62 -0.54
N GLY A 247 -9.20 16.99 -1.67
CA GLY A 247 -8.99 18.29 -2.32
C GLY A 247 -8.01 18.27 -3.50
N ASP A 248 -7.41 17.13 -3.84
CA ASP A 248 -6.69 16.97 -5.10
C ASP A 248 -7.67 17.02 -6.29
N THR A 249 -7.21 17.54 -7.42
CA THR A 249 -8.08 17.72 -8.59
C THR A 249 -8.56 16.39 -9.13
N TRP A 250 -9.82 16.36 -9.52
CA TRP A 250 -10.42 15.17 -10.08
C TRP A 250 -9.89 14.83 -11.46
N GLN A 251 -9.09 13.76 -11.59
CA GLN A 251 -8.55 13.37 -12.90
C GLN A 251 -8.65 11.87 -13.21
N HIS A 252 -9.24 11.05 -12.33
CA HIS A 252 -9.06 9.59 -12.39
C HIS A 252 -10.35 8.76 -12.40
N GLY A 253 -11.50 9.41 -12.59
CA GLY A 253 -12.78 8.76 -12.90
C GLY A 253 -13.52 8.10 -11.73
N ILE A 254 -13.03 8.17 -10.49
CA ILE A 254 -13.77 7.64 -9.33
C ILE A 254 -14.49 8.79 -8.59
N PRO A 255 -15.83 8.74 -8.41
CA PRO A 255 -16.62 9.76 -7.74
C PRO A 255 -16.20 10.05 -6.28
N ASN A 256 -16.22 11.34 -5.90
CA ASN A 256 -16.07 11.98 -4.59
C ASN A 256 -15.24 11.19 -3.57
N LEU A 257 -13.91 11.23 -3.71
CA LEU A 257 -13.03 10.75 -2.65
C LEU A 257 -13.06 11.78 -1.51
N SER A 258 -13.53 11.37 -0.34
CA SER A 258 -13.59 12.20 0.88
C SER A 258 -12.47 11.89 1.86
N LEU A 259 -11.82 10.74 1.68
CA LEU A 259 -10.70 10.23 2.45
C LEU A 259 -9.49 10.01 1.54
N PRO A 260 -8.26 9.99 2.08
CA PRO A 260 -7.11 9.58 1.31
C PRO A 260 -7.31 8.16 0.79
N THR A 261 -6.97 7.96 -0.47
CA THR A 261 -7.20 6.69 -1.14
C THR A 261 -6.05 6.43 -2.09
N VAL A 262 -5.50 5.23 -2.04
CA VAL A 262 -4.55 4.76 -3.05
C VAL A 262 -5.34 4.38 -4.30
N VAL A 263 -5.13 5.10 -5.40
CA VAL A 263 -5.77 4.82 -6.69
C VAL A 263 -4.82 4.00 -7.55
N VAL A 264 -5.26 2.81 -7.94
CA VAL A 264 -4.56 1.90 -8.84
C VAL A 264 -5.00 2.16 -10.27
N PHE A 265 -4.03 2.37 -11.16
CA PHE A 265 -4.23 2.56 -12.58
C PHE A 265 -3.79 1.32 -13.33
N VAL A 266 -4.60 0.90 -14.29
CA VAL A 266 -4.32 -0.20 -15.21
C VAL A 266 -4.47 0.36 -16.61
N GLU A 267 -3.34 0.55 -17.28
CA GLU A 267 -3.26 1.34 -18.50
C GLU A 267 -2.52 0.58 -19.60
N GLN A 268 -3.15 0.39 -20.76
CA GLN A 268 -2.43 -0.08 -21.94
C GLN A 268 -1.45 1.00 -22.41
N MET A 269 -0.17 0.66 -22.54
CA MET A 269 0.84 1.65 -22.95
C MET A 269 1.03 1.71 -24.47
N VAL A 270 0.73 0.62 -25.18
CA VAL A 270 0.90 0.49 -26.62
C VAL A 270 -0.30 -0.27 -27.19
N GLY A 271 -1.05 0.33 -28.10
CA GLY A 271 -2.18 -0.34 -28.74
C GLY A 271 -1.72 -1.50 -29.64
N VAL A 272 -2.50 -2.58 -29.66
CA VAL A 272 -2.37 -3.65 -30.65
C VAL A 272 -3.30 -3.35 -31.83
N ASN A 273 -2.80 -3.45 -33.06
CA ASN A 273 -3.60 -3.29 -34.29
C ASN A 273 -4.53 -4.48 -34.53
#